data_AF-A0A3D1D2V0-F1
#
_entry.id   AF-A0A3D1D2V0-F1
#
_cell.length_a   1.000
_cell.length_b   1.000
_cell.length_c   1.000
_cell.angle_alpha   90.00
_cell.angle_beta   90.00
_cell.angle_gamma   90.00
#
_symmetry.space_group_name_H-M   'P 1'
#
loop_
_entity.id
_entity.type
_entity.pdbx_description
1 polymer ?
#
loop_
_entity_poly.entity_id
_entity_poly.type
_entity_poly.pdbx_seq_one_letter_code
_entity_poly.pdbx_strand_id
1 'polypeptide(L)'
;MALPRLYPIGIQTFEEIITKNMLYVDKTEYVYRMANTGKYFFLSRPRRFGKSLLTSTFKSYFEGRKDLFKGLEIEKLEKEWTEYPVLHFSMAGGKHMEKE
;
A
#
# COMPACT_ATOMS: atom_id res chain seq x y z
N MET A 1 2.72 23.86 -17.47
CA MET A 1 2.72 23.58 -16.01
C MET A 1 1.94 22.31 -15.76
N ALA A 2 2.49 21.36 -15.01
CA ALA A 2 1.71 20.20 -14.57
C ALA A 2 0.62 20.67 -13.59
N LEU A 3 -0.60 20.17 -13.74
CA LEU A 3 -1.68 20.45 -12.79
C LEU A 3 -1.27 19.93 -11.40
N PRO A 4 -1.57 20.67 -10.32
CA PRO A 4 -1.27 20.22 -8.97
C PRO A 4 -1.99 18.90 -8.67
N ARG A 5 -1.26 17.92 -8.13
CA ARG A 5 -1.85 16.63 -7.74
C ARG A 5 -2.78 16.82 -6.55
N LEU A 6 -3.93 16.17 -6.58
CA LEU A 6 -4.92 16.21 -5.49
C LEU A 6 -4.40 15.45 -4.26
N TYR A 7 -4.75 15.93 -3.06
CA TYR A 7 -4.50 15.19 -1.83
C TYR A 7 -5.46 14.00 -1.69
N PRO A 8 -4.98 12.79 -1.33
CA PRO A 8 -5.81 11.60 -1.19
C PRO A 8 -6.59 11.59 0.14
N ILE A 9 -7.42 12.60 0.38
CA ILE A 9 -8.21 12.69 1.62
C ILE A 9 -9.28 11.60 1.63
N GLY A 10 -9.25 10.75 2.66
CA GLY A 10 -10.19 9.64 2.80
C GLY A 10 -9.86 8.40 1.97
N ILE A 11 -8.88 8.49 1.06
CA ILE A 11 -8.43 7.37 0.22
C ILE A 11 -7.25 6.68 0.89
N GLN A 12 -7.36 5.36 1.04
CA GLN A 12 -6.34 4.53 1.70
C GLN A 12 -5.86 3.38 0.81
N THR A 13 -6.25 3.37 -0.46
CA THR A 13 -5.91 2.32 -1.41
C THR A 13 -4.78 2.82 -2.31
N PHE A 14 -3.65 2.12 -2.29
CA PHE A 14 -2.48 2.47 -3.08
C PHE A 14 -2.79 2.55 -4.58
N GLU A 15 -3.44 1.53 -5.13
CA GLU A 15 -3.85 1.50 -6.55
C GLU A 15 -4.67 2.73 -6.93
N GLU A 16 -5.64 3.13 -6.11
CA GLU A 16 -6.49 4.29 -6.39
C GLU A 16 -5.67 5.60 -6.38
N ILE A 17 -4.74 5.75 -5.45
CA ILE A 17 -3.86 6.92 -5.36
C ILE A 17 -2.98 7.03 -6.61
N ILE A 18 -2.39 5.93 -7.07
CA ILE A 18 -1.52 5.91 -8.24
C ILE A 18 -2.30 6.12 -9.53
N THR A 19 -3.39 5.37 -9.74
CA THR A 19 -4.20 5.43 -10.97
C THR A 19 -4.87 6.79 -11.15
N LYS A 20 -5.29 7.45 -10.07
CA LYS A 20 -5.85 8.81 -10.10
C LYS A 20 -4.78 9.91 -10.09
N ASN A 21 -3.49 9.57 -10.19
CA ASN A 21 -2.36 10.50 -10.18
C ASN A 21 -2.41 11.51 -9.01
N MET A 22 -2.78 11.01 -7.83
CA MET A 22 -2.88 11.83 -6.61
C MET A 22 -1.49 12.00 -5.98
N LEU A 23 -1.40 12.88 -4.97
CA LEU A 23 -0.16 13.01 -4.22
C LEU A 23 0.12 11.73 -3.43
N TYR A 24 1.22 11.07 -3.77
CA TYR A 24 1.76 9.92 -3.05
C TYR A 24 3.17 10.25 -2.57
N VAL A 25 3.43 10.06 -1.28
CA VAL A 25 4.79 10.16 -0.72
C VAL A 25 5.43 8.80 -0.83
N ASP A 26 6.41 8.68 -1.72
CA ASP A 26 7.05 7.39 -1.98
C ASP A 26 7.82 6.88 -0.76
N LYS A 27 7.46 5.67 -0.34
CA LYS A 27 8.11 4.90 0.72
C LYS A 27 8.28 3.43 0.30
N THR A 28 8.21 3.15 -0.99
CA THR A 28 8.17 1.79 -1.53
C THR A 28 9.49 1.05 -1.35
N GLU A 29 10.61 1.75 -1.18
CA GLU A 29 11.87 1.14 -0.71
C GLU A 29 11.69 0.36 0.60
N TYR A 30 10.95 0.93 1.57
CA TYR A 30 10.69 0.24 2.83
C TYR A 30 9.81 -1.00 2.63
N VAL A 31 8.87 -0.95 1.69
CA VAL A 31 8.04 -2.11 1.33
C VAL A 31 8.91 -3.25 0.83
N TYR A 32 9.82 -2.97 -0.10
CA TYR A 32 10.79 -3.95 -0.61
C TYR A 32 11.65 -4.55 0.51
N ARG A 33 12.26 -3.70 1.33
CA ARG A 33 13.12 -4.13 2.44
C ARG A 33 12.33 -4.99 3.44
N MET A 34 11.13 -4.57 3.81
CA MET A 34 10.28 -5.33 4.73
C MET A 34 9.91 -6.70 4.17
N ALA A 35 9.54 -6.79 2.89
CA ALA A 35 9.16 -8.05 2.27
C ALA A 35 10.34 -9.04 2.16
N ASN A 36 11.57 -8.55 1.95
CA ASN A 36 12.72 -9.40 1.62
C ASN A 36 13.70 -9.64 2.77
N THR A 37 13.65 -8.88 3.86
CA THR A 37 14.71 -8.95 4.91
C THR A 37 14.22 -9.22 6.33
N GLY A 38 12.96 -8.92 6.64
CA GLY A 38 12.48 -9.01 8.03
C GLY A 38 11.80 -10.32 8.36
N LYS A 39 11.95 -10.76 9.61
CA LYS A 39 11.17 -11.86 10.19
C LYS A 39 9.85 -11.38 10.79
N TYR A 40 9.89 -10.26 11.51
CA TYR A 40 8.74 -9.71 12.23
C TYR A 40 8.75 -8.18 12.19
N PHE A 41 7.60 -7.57 11.89
CA PHE A 41 7.40 -6.12 11.94
C PHE A 41 6.21 -5.77 12.82
N PHE A 42 6.43 -4.86 13.77
CA PHE A 42 5.36 -4.31 14.58
C PHE A 42 4.84 -3.00 13.99
N LEU A 43 3.59 -3.01 13.52
CA LEU A 43 2.90 -1.81 13.09
C LEU A 43 2.16 -1.20 14.29
N SER A 44 2.74 -0.17 14.88
CA SER A 44 2.15 0.56 16.01
C SER A 44 0.72 1.04 15.68
N ARG A 45 -0.13 1.29 16.69
CA ARG A 45 -1.56 1.64 16.51
C ARG A 45 -1.91 3.16 16.47
N PRO A 46 -1.04 4.14 16.10
CA PRO A 46 -1.50 5.52 16.00
C PRO A 46 -2.55 5.68 14.89
N ARG A 47 -3.61 6.45 15.19
CA ARG A 47 -4.69 6.74 14.24
C ARG A 47 -4.14 7.52 13.03
N ARG A 48 -4.65 7.23 11.83
CA ARG A 48 -4.29 7.93 10.56
C ARG A 48 -2.81 7.86 10.15
N PHE A 49 -2.04 6.93 10.71
CA PHE A 49 -0.61 6.76 10.39
C PHE A 49 -0.33 5.97 9.09
N GLY A 50 -1.30 5.85 8.19
CA GLY A 50 -1.08 5.20 6.89
C GLY A 50 -0.92 3.67 6.91
N LYS A 51 -1.29 2.98 7.99
CA LYS A 51 -1.22 1.50 8.06
C LYS A 51 -2.03 0.81 6.96
N SER A 52 -3.27 1.23 6.73
CA SER A 52 -4.11 0.66 5.66
C SER A 52 -3.52 0.90 4.28
N LEU A 53 -2.92 2.09 4.08
CA LEU A 53 -2.22 2.40 2.83
C LEU A 53 -1.04 1.46 2.64
N LEU A 54 -0.22 1.27 3.67
CA LEU A 54 0.91 0.34 3.64
C LEU A 54 0.48 -1.10 3.32
N THR A 55 -0.58 -1.62 3.96
CA THR A 55 -1.08 -2.97 3.66
C THR A 55 -1.63 -3.08 2.24
N SER A 56 -2.26 -2.03 1.72
CA SER A 56 -2.69 -2.00 0.31
C SER A 56 -1.52 -1.95 -0.66
N THR A 57 -0.42 -1.25 -0.33
CA THR A 57 0.81 -1.26 -1.12
C THR A 57 1.45 -2.64 -1.13
N PHE A 58 1.51 -3.32 0.02
CA PHE A 58 1.97 -4.71 0.08
C PHE A 58 1.12 -5.63 -0.77
N LYS A 59 -0.21 -5.49 -0.70
CA LYS A 59 -1.12 -6.26 -1.55
C LYS A 59 -0.74 -6.09 -3.03
N SER A 60 -0.66 -4.85 -3.54
CA SER A 60 -0.29 -4.60 -4.93
C SER A 60 1.10 -5.13 -5.28
N TYR A 61 2.06 -5.04 -4.36
CA TYR A 61 3.41 -5.56 -4.57
C TYR A 61 3.43 -7.09 -4.69
N PHE A 62 2.81 -7.81 -3.77
CA PHE A 62 2.77 -9.28 -3.80
C PHE A 62 1.86 -9.82 -4.91
N GLU A 63 0.85 -9.07 -5.36
CA GLU A 63 0.08 -9.39 -6.57
C GLU A 63 0.89 -9.13 -7.87
N GLY A 64 2.15 -8.71 -7.79
CA GLY A 64 3.02 -8.48 -8.95
C GLY A 64 2.60 -7.30 -9.84
N ARG A 65 1.82 -6.34 -9.32
CA ARG A 65 1.27 -5.19 -10.05
C ARG A 65 2.32 -4.13 -10.39
N LYS A 66 3.34 -4.49 -11.18
CA LYS A 66 4.47 -3.64 -11.59
C LYS A 66 4.02 -2.31 -12.20
N ASP A 67 2.89 -2.31 -12.90
CA ASP A 67 2.27 -1.13 -13.51
C ASP A 67 2.04 0.01 -12.50
N LEU A 68 1.70 -0.33 -11.25
CA LEU A 68 1.40 0.63 -10.19
C LEU A 68 2.66 1.23 -9.54
N PHE A 69 3.84 0.68 -9.81
CA PHE A 69 5.08 1.10 -9.16
C PHE A 69 6.02 1.88 -10.08
N LYS A 70 5.60 2.18 -11.31
CA LYS A 70 6.40 2.95 -12.27
C LYS A 70 6.83 4.30 -11.69
N GLY A 71 8.12 4.57 -11.73
CA GLY A 71 8.75 5.78 -11.21
C GLY A 71 8.85 5.85 -9.68
N LEU A 72 8.50 4.78 -8.96
CA LEU A 72 8.71 4.65 -7.52
C LEU A 72 10.00 3.89 -7.23
N GLU A 73 10.56 4.05 -6.04
CA GLU A 73 11.88 3.51 -5.69
C GLU A 73 11.94 1.98 -5.77
N ILE A 74 10.84 1.28 -5.44
CA ILE A 74 10.77 -0.19 -5.55
C ILE A 74 10.94 -0.69 -6.98
N GLU A 75 10.63 0.10 -8.01
CA GLU A 75 10.82 -0.30 -9.42
C GLU A 75 12.29 -0.63 -9.72
N LYS A 76 13.22 0.06 -9.06
CA LYS A 76 14.66 -0.13 -9.24
C LYS A 76 15.20 -1.31 -8.43
N LEU A 77 14.51 -1.68 -7.35
CA LEU A 77 14.93 -2.69 -6.39
C LEU A 77 14.38 -4.08 -6.74
N GLU A 78 13.09 -4.15 -7.11
CA GLU A 78 12.40 -5.38 -7.48
C GLU A 78 12.66 -5.75 -8.94
N LYS A 79 13.23 -6.94 -9.16
CA LYS A 79 13.61 -7.42 -10.49
C LYS A 79 12.71 -8.55 -10.99
N GLU A 80 12.29 -9.43 -10.09
CA GLU A 80 11.58 -10.67 -10.44
C GLU A 80 10.09 -10.43 -10.59
N TRP A 81 9.51 -9.49 -9.81
CA TRP A 81 8.07 -9.20 -9.84
C TRP A 81 7.19 -10.45 -9.75
N THR A 82 7.60 -11.40 -8.89
CA THR A 82 6.89 -12.65 -8.70
C THR A 82 5.47 -12.41 -8.19
N GLU A 83 4.50 -13.04 -8.84
CA GLU A 83 3.10 -12.97 -8.47
C GLU A 83 2.77 -14.00 -7.39
N TYR A 84 2.06 -13.55 -6.35
CA TYR A 84 1.57 -14.39 -5.26
C TYR A 84 0.06 -14.23 -5.11
N PRO A 85 -0.68 -15.30 -4.76
CA PRO A 85 -2.06 -15.16 -4.30
C PRO A 85 -2.08 -14.42 -2.96
N VAL A 86 -2.77 -13.27 -2.90
CA VAL A 86 -2.85 -12.45 -1.68
C VAL A 86 -4.20 -12.59 -1.00
N LEU A 87 -4.19 -13.04 0.26
CA LEU A 87 -5.35 -13.03 1.13
C LEU A 87 -5.35 -11.77 2.00
N HIS A 88 -6.36 -10.92 1.83
CA HIS A 88 -6.48 -9.67 2.58
C HIS A 88 -7.67 -9.71 3.55
N PHE A 89 -7.38 -9.78 4.84
CA PHE A 89 -8.38 -9.76 5.91
C PHE A 89 -8.55 -8.35 6.47
N SER A 90 -9.78 -7.84 6.49
CA SER A 90 -10.12 -6.55 7.11
C SER A 90 -11.13 -6.74 8.23
N MET A 91 -10.76 -6.29 9.44
CA MET A 91 -11.65 -6.27 10.60
C MET A 91 -12.23 -4.87 10.86
N ALA A 92 -12.07 -3.93 9.93
CA ALA A 92 -12.53 -2.55 10.12
C ALA A 92 -14.06 -2.44 10.27
N GLY A 93 -14.82 -3.36 9.67
CA GLY A 93 -16.28 -3.38 9.68
C GLY A 93 -16.93 -4.10 10.88
N GLY A 94 -16.16 -4.80 11.71
CA GLY A 94 -16.71 -5.65 12.79
C GLY A 94 -17.30 -4.92 14.00
N LYS A 95 -17.50 -3.59 13.93
CA LYS A 95 -17.96 -2.77 15.07
C LYS A 95 -19.48 -2.77 15.27
N HIS A 96 -20.26 -3.39 14.39
CA HIS A 96 -21.72 -3.36 14.41
C HIS A 96 -22.34 -4.76 14.24
N MET A 97 -21.87 -5.76 14.99
CA MET A 97 -22.47 -7.10 15.01
C MET A 97 -23.19 -7.40 16.34
N GLU A 98 -23.72 -6.37 17.01
CA GLU A 98 -24.72 -6.63 18.05
C GLU A 98 -26.03 -7.01 17.36
N LYS A 99 -26.57 -8.17 17.73
CA LYS A 99 -27.94 -8.55 17.42
C LYS A 99 -28.85 -7.66 18.27
N GLU A 100 -29.77 -6.95 17.64
CA GLU A 100 -31.05 -6.67 18.29
C GLU A 100 -31.73 -8.00 18.68
#